data_AF-A0A6A8DDU3-F1
#
_entry.id   AF-A0A6A8DDU3-F1
#
_cell.length_a   1.000
_cell.length_b   1.000
_cell.length_c   1.000
_cell.angle_alpha   90.00
_cell.angle_beta   90.00
_cell.angle_gamma   90.00
#
_symmetry.space_group_name_H-M   'P 1'
#
loop_
_entity.id
_entity.type
_entity.pdbx_description
1 polymer ?
#
loop_
_entity_poly.entity_id
_entity_poly.type
_entity_poly.pdbx_seq_one_letter_code
_entity_poly.pdbx_strand_id
1 'polypeptide(L)'
;MRKTNKVFHLAIPCKELNETVEFYEKLGCKLARRYDDRVTFDFFGDQVVCHLSPNNIDTKPKMYPRHYGITFLEKEEYDSALEFAIQEQLPFFKDPMVRFEGKQEEHMTFFLIDPANNLLEFKYYHDSSMAY
;
A
#
# COMPACT_ATOMS: atom_id res chain seq x y z
N MET A 1 -14.02 15.86 4.40
CA MET A 1 -14.68 14.56 4.14
C MET A 1 -14.72 14.35 2.64
N ARG A 2 -14.13 13.26 2.16
CA ARG A 2 -13.69 13.11 0.76
C ARG A 2 -14.89 13.01 -0.17
N LYS A 3 -15.16 14.09 -0.89
CA LYS A 3 -15.96 14.08 -2.13
C LYS A 3 -15.05 13.55 -3.25
N THR A 4 -15.61 12.96 -4.30
CA THR A 4 -14.88 12.38 -5.45
C THR A 4 -13.99 13.36 -6.22
N ASN A 5 -13.96 14.65 -5.85
CA ASN A 5 -13.16 15.69 -6.48
C ASN A 5 -11.76 15.89 -5.83
N LYS A 6 -11.32 14.97 -4.96
CA LYS A 6 -10.01 15.05 -4.28
C LYS A 6 -9.30 13.71 -4.30
N VAL A 7 -8.00 13.76 -4.52
CA VAL A 7 -7.08 12.63 -4.41
C VAL A 7 -6.13 12.87 -3.24
N PHE A 8 -5.92 11.84 -2.43
CA PHE A 8 -4.79 11.82 -1.51
C PHE A 8 -3.50 11.68 -2.33
N HIS A 9 -2.41 12.26 -1.83
CA HIS A 9 -1.11 12.09 -2.45
C HIS A 9 -0.06 11.80 -1.38
N LEU A 10 0.83 10.85 -1.68
CA LEU A 10 1.91 10.44 -0.81
C LEU A 10 3.24 10.42 -1.58
N ALA A 11 4.28 10.98 -0.98
CA ALA A 11 5.65 10.86 -1.46
C ALA A 11 6.42 9.86 -0.60
N ILE A 12 7.06 8.88 -1.23
CA ILE A 12 7.88 7.85 -0.59
C ILE A 12 9.23 7.74 -1.29
N PRO A 13 10.29 7.26 -0.62
CA PRO A 13 11.55 7.02 -1.28
C PRO A 13 11.51 5.71 -2.09
N CYS A 14 12.25 5.65 -3.18
CA CYS A 14 12.63 4.41 -3.84
C CYS A 14 14.14 4.34 -4.06
N LYS A 15 14.70 3.12 -4.21
CA LYS A 15 16.14 2.95 -4.45
C LYS A 15 16.50 2.92 -5.93
N GLU A 16 15.61 2.42 -6.78
CA GLU A 16 15.74 2.42 -8.25
C GLU A 16 14.35 2.57 -8.91
N LEU A 17 14.26 3.23 -10.08
CA LEU A 17 12.98 3.59 -10.70
C LEU A 17 12.32 2.43 -11.45
N ASN A 18 13.08 1.60 -12.17
CA ASN A 18 12.53 0.48 -12.94
C ASN A 18 11.94 -0.60 -12.05
N GLU A 19 12.68 -1.08 -11.05
CA GLU A 19 12.16 -2.09 -10.10
C GLU A 19 10.92 -1.57 -9.35
N THR A 20 10.85 -0.26 -9.12
CA THR A 20 9.69 0.38 -8.49
C THR A 20 8.50 0.33 -9.43
N VAL A 21 8.67 0.70 -10.71
CA VAL A 21 7.62 0.57 -11.71
C VAL A 21 7.14 -0.87 -11.83
N GLU A 22 8.06 -1.82 -11.92
CA GLU A 22 7.72 -3.25 -11.98
C GLU A 22 6.88 -3.69 -10.78
N PHE A 23 7.26 -3.31 -9.55
CA PHE A 23 6.50 -3.64 -8.34
C PHE A 23 5.10 -3.03 -8.35
N TYR A 24 4.96 -1.73 -8.63
CA TYR A 24 3.66 -1.05 -8.56
C TYR A 24 2.73 -1.45 -9.72
N GLU A 25 3.25 -1.69 -10.92
CA GLU A 25 2.47 -2.24 -12.03
C GLU A 25 2.02 -3.68 -11.74
N LYS A 26 2.90 -4.51 -11.12
CA LYS A 26 2.53 -5.85 -10.67
C LYS A 26 1.50 -5.85 -9.55
N LEU A 27 1.52 -4.84 -8.68
CA LEU A 27 0.45 -4.58 -7.70
C LEU A 27 -0.87 -4.11 -8.37
N GLY A 28 -0.88 -3.88 -9.68
CA GLY A 28 -2.07 -3.42 -10.43
C GLY A 28 -2.23 -1.90 -10.49
N CYS A 29 -1.25 -1.13 -10.01
CA CYS A 29 -1.27 0.33 -10.11
C CYS A 29 -0.90 0.78 -11.53
N LYS A 30 -1.41 1.93 -11.98
CA LYS A 30 -1.10 2.46 -13.31
C LYS A 30 0.01 3.50 -13.23
N LEU A 31 1.07 3.35 -14.01
CA LEU A 31 2.08 4.38 -14.17
C LEU A 31 1.45 5.61 -14.85
N ALA A 32 1.44 6.75 -14.16
CA ALA A 32 0.90 7.99 -14.69
C ALA A 32 1.99 8.84 -15.34
N ARG A 33 3.13 9.04 -14.66
CA ARG A 33 4.24 9.89 -15.13
C ARG A 33 5.58 9.33 -14.67
N ARG A 34 6.62 9.59 -15.46
CA ARG A 34 8.00 9.26 -15.15
C ARG A 34 8.90 10.44 -15.46
N TYR A 35 9.85 10.69 -14.55
CA TYR A 35 10.94 11.65 -14.68
C TYR A 35 12.25 10.96 -14.27
N ASP A 36 13.38 11.64 -14.45
CA ASP A 36 14.70 11.12 -14.08
C ASP A 36 14.85 10.90 -12.56
N ASP A 37 14.03 11.56 -11.74
CA ASP A 37 14.13 11.55 -10.28
C ASP A 37 12.90 10.95 -9.56
N ARG A 38 11.84 10.59 -10.28
CA ARG A 38 10.60 10.05 -9.69
C ARG A 38 9.67 9.38 -10.68
N VAL A 39 8.81 8.50 -10.15
CA VAL A 39 7.66 7.93 -10.85
C VAL A 39 6.38 8.20 -10.07
N THR A 40 5.28 8.41 -10.77
CA THR A 40 3.97 8.67 -10.18
C THR A 40 2.99 7.61 -10.63
N PHE A 41 2.24 7.04 -9.70
CA PHE A 41 1.23 6.02 -9.95
C PHE A 41 -0.17 6.52 -9.57
N ASP A 42 -1.17 6.06 -10.33
CA ASP A 42 -2.53 5.90 -9.84
C ASP A 42 -2.56 4.65 -8.96
N PHE A 43 -2.64 4.88 -7.65
CA PHE A 43 -2.65 3.89 -6.58
C PHE A 43 -4.07 3.82 -6.01
N PHE A 44 -4.90 2.93 -6.54
CA PHE A 44 -6.30 2.76 -6.12
C PHE A 44 -7.14 4.06 -6.17
N GLY A 45 -6.90 4.90 -7.19
CA GLY A 45 -7.57 6.21 -7.34
C GLY A 45 -6.90 7.34 -6.53
N ASP A 46 -5.85 7.02 -5.77
CA ASP A 46 -4.96 7.96 -5.10
C ASP A 46 -3.63 8.13 -5.84
N GLN A 47 -2.81 9.08 -5.39
CA GLN A 47 -1.51 9.32 -5.99
C GLN A 47 -0.38 8.85 -5.06
N VAL A 48 0.46 7.94 -5.53
CA VAL A 48 1.74 7.63 -4.90
C VAL A 48 2.87 8.10 -5.82
N VAL A 49 3.80 8.87 -5.27
CA VAL A 49 4.99 9.36 -5.96
C VAL A 49 6.22 8.75 -5.30
N CYS A 50 6.93 7.92 -6.04
CA CYS A 50 8.17 7.29 -5.58
C CYS A 50 9.35 8.13 -6.07
N HIS A 51 10.08 8.73 -5.14
CA HIS A 51 11.23 9.58 -5.41
C HIS A 51 12.53 8.80 -5.31
N LEU A 52 13.38 8.88 -6.33
CA LEU A 52 14.69 8.24 -6.34
C LEU A 52 15.55 8.79 -5.21
N SER A 53 15.77 7.98 -4.18
CA SER A 53 16.46 8.35 -2.95
C SER A 53 17.19 7.14 -2.33
N PRO A 54 18.13 6.51 -3.05
CA PRO A 54 18.78 5.27 -2.62
C PRO A 54 19.50 5.37 -1.27
N ASN A 55 19.93 6.57 -0.88
CA ASN A 55 20.63 6.82 0.39
C ASN A 55 19.69 7.02 1.59
N ASN A 56 18.38 7.11 1.37
CA ASN A 56 17.38 7.40 2.41
C ASN A 56 16.41 6.23 2.62
N ILE A 57 16.89 5.00 2.39
CA ILE A 57 16.13 3.77 2.57
C ILE A 57 16.35 3.18 3.95
N ASP A 58 15.26 2.83 4.64
CA ASP A 58 15.35 2.05 5.87
C ASP A 58 15.72 0.60 5.51
N THR A 59 16.90 0.16 5.97
CA THR A 59 17.37 -1.21 5.71
C THR A 59 16.82 -2.24 6.69
N LYS A 60 16.11 -1.80 7.73
CA LYS A 60 15.52 -2.65 8.78
C LYS A 60 14.09 -2.19 9.07
N PRO A 61 13.18 -2.32 8.09
CA PRO A 61 11.81 -1.82 8.22
C PRO A 61 11.13 -2.45 9.44
N LYS A 62 10.40 -1.62 10.16
CA LYS A 62 9.51 -2.03 11.25
C LYS A 62 8.10 -1.58 10.91
N MET A 63 7.11 -2.35 11.38
CA MET A 63 5.69 -2.04 11.18
C MET A 63 5.32 -0.60 11.56
N TYR A 64 6.03 -0.02 12.54
CA TYR A 64 5.85 1.37 12.98
C TYR A 64 7.17 2.13 12.91
N PRO A 65 7.14 3.45 12.67
CA PRO A 65 5.94 4.31 12.68
C PRO A 65 5.36 4.62 11.29
N ARG A 66 5.84 3.96 10.23
CA ARG A 66 5.48 4.32 8.84
C ARG A 66 4.98 3.11 8.07
N HIS A 67 3.76 3.22 7.57
CA HIS A 67 3.17 2.42 6.51
C HIS A 67 2.04 3.25 5.89
N TYR A 68 1.52 2.82 4.75
CA TYR A 68 0.37 3.41 4.08
C TYR A 68 -0.36 2.32 3.31
N GLY A 69 -1.52 2.62 2.77
CA GLY A 69 -2.24 1.68 1.90
C GLY A 69 -3.72 2.00 1.90
N ILE A 70 -4.54 0.96 1.76
CA ILE A 70 -5.98 1.11 1.54
C ILE A 70 -6.75 0.43 2.66
N THR A 71 -7.73 1.15 3.21
CA THR A 71 -8.80 0.55 4.01
C THR A 71 -10.01 0.38 3.11
N PHE A 72 -10.36 -0.86 2.79
CA PHE A 72 -11.53 -1.20 2.00
C PHE A 72 -12.78 -1.15 2.87
N LEU A 73 -13.90 -0.70 2.29
CA LEU A 73 -15.20 -0.68 2.96
C LEU A 73 -16.03 -1.93 2.67
N GLU A 74 -15.77 -2.58 1.53
CA GLU A 74 -16.40 -3.83 1.13
C GLU A 74 -15.40 -4.99 1.33
N LYS A 75 -15.87 -6.09 1.92
CA LYS A 75 -15.00 -7.23 2.25
C LYS A 75 -14.50 -7.93 0.99
N GLU A 76 -15.35 -8.04 -0.02
CA GLU A 76 -15.06 -8.72 -1.28
C GLU A 76 -13.90 -8.04 -2.03
N GLU A 77 -13.80 -6.71 -1.95
CA GLU A 77 -12.68 -5.96 -2.54
C GLU A 77 -11.36 -6.24 -1.80
N TYR A 78 -11.40 -6.29 -0.47
CA TYR A 78 -10.24 -6.68 0.35
C TYR A 78 -9.79 -8.12 0.05
N ASP A 79 -10.73 -9.07 0.02
CA ASP A 79 -10.44 -10.48 -0.26
C ASP A 79 -9.84 -10.62 -1.68
N SER A 80 -10.40 -9.92 -2.67
CA SER A 80 -9.86 -9.91 -4.04
C SER A 80 -8.44 -9.34 -4.10
N ALA A 81 -8.16 -8.25 -3.37
CA ALA A 81 -6.83 -7.66 -3.32
C ALA A 81 -5.80 -8.61 -2.66
N LEU A 82 -6.21 -9.33 -1.61
CA LEU A 82 -5.38 -10.33 -0.95
C LEU A 82 -5.09 -11.53 -1.88
N GLU A 83 -6.12 -12.09 -2.50
CA GLU A 83 -5.98 -13.19 -3.45
C GLU A 83 -5.06 -12.83 -4.62
N PHE A 84 -5.25 -11.63 -5.18
CA PHE A 84 -4.38 -11.09 -6.23
C PHE A 84 -2.92 -11.01 -5.78
N ALA A 85 -2.65 -10.45 -4.58
CA ALA A 85 -1.31 -10.33 -4.05
C ALA A 85 -0.62 -11.70 -3.86
N ILE A 86 -1.38 -12.72 -3.45
CA ILE A 86 -0.89 -14.11 -3.31
C ILE A 86 -0.60 -14.71 -4.69
N GLN A 87 -1.52 -14.59 -5.65
CA GLN A 87 -1.39 -15.15 -7.00
C GLN A 87 -0.20 -14.55 -7.75
N GLU A 88 -0.03 -13.24 -7.66
CA GLU A 88 1.10 -12.52 -8.24
C GLU A 88 2.40 -12.74 -7.45
N GLN A 89 2.38 -13.43 -6.31
CA GLN A 89 3.57 -13.65 -5.48
C GLN A 89 4.24 -12.32 -5.10
N LEU A 90 3.43 -11.36 -4.65
CA LEU A 90 3.95 -10.11 -4.10
C LEU A 90 4.68 -10.39 -2.77
N PRO A 91 5.76 -9.65 -2.44
CA PRO A 91 6.45 -9.82 -1.17
C PRO A 91 5.58 -9.38 0.02
N PHE A 92 5.28 -10.30 0.93
CA PHE A 92 4.61 -10.00 2.20
C PHE A 92 5.63 -9.66 3.29
N PHE A 93 5.42 -8.55 4.00
CA PHE A 93 6.10 -8.26 5.27
C PHE A 93 5.42 -8.97 6.44
N LYS A 94 4.09 -9.05 6.39
CA LYS A 94 3.26 -9.82 7.31
C LYS A 94 2.15 -10.50 6.53
N ASP A 95 2.05 -11.79 6.73
CA ASP A 95 0.92 -12.59 6.26
C ASP A 95 -0.41 -12.05 6.81
N PRO A 96 -1.55 -12.40 6.18
CA PRO A 96 -2.86 -11.99 6.63
C PRO A 96 -3.10 -12.35 8.09
N MET A 97 -3.60 -11.39 8.86
CA MET A 97 -3.91 -11.56 10.28
C MET A 97 -5.12 -10.71 10.70
N VAL A 98 -5.72 -11.06 11.84
CA VAL A 98 -6.74 -10.26 12.51
C VAL A 98 -6.09 -9.41 13.59
N ARG A 99 -6.48 -8.14 13.69
CA ARG A 99 -6.04 -7.23 14.75
C ARG A 99 -7.23 -6.82 15.61
N PHE A 100 -6.96 -6.73 16.92
CA PHE A 100 -7.95 -6.36 17.93
C PHE A 100 -9.15 -7.32 17.97
N GLU A 101 -8.86 -8.62 17.90
CA GLU A 101 -9.88 -9.67 17.90
C GLU A 101 -10.88 -9.54 19.07
N GLY A 102 -12.16 -9.65 18.76
CA GLY A 102 -13.28 -9.52 19.69
C GLY A 102 -13.64 -8.09 20.10
N LYS A 103 -12.94 -7.07 19.57
CA LYS A 103 -13.26 -5.65 19.82
C LYS A 103 -14.07 -5.04 18.68
N GLN A 104 -14.66 -3.87 18.91
CA GLN A 104 -15.39 -3.16 17.87
C GLN A 104 -14.48 -2.74 16.71
N GLU A 105 -13.23 -2.37 17.03
CA GLU A 105 -12.20 -1.99 16.06
C GLU A 105 -11.46 -3.19 15.42
N GLU A 106 -12.02 -4.41 15.52
CA GLU A 106 -11.48 -5.59 14.87
C GLU A 106 -11.39 -5.39 13.36
N HIS A 107 -10.23 -5.71 12.80
CA HIS A 107 -10.00 -5.64 11.36
C HIS A 107 -9.05 -6.73 10.87
N MET A 108 -9.30 -7.16 9.64
CA MET A 108 -8.39 -7.99 8.86
C MET A 108 -7.31 -7.11 8.24
N THR A 109 -6.08 -7.60 8.19
CA THR A 109 -4.97 -6.86 7.59
C THR A 109 -3.89 -7.77 7.03
N PHE A 110 -3.21 -7.31 5.98
CA PHE A 110 -1.96 -7.86 5.50
C PHE A 110 -1.00 -6.74 5.13
N PHE A 111 0.31 -7.03 5.15
CA PHE A 111 1.34 -6.06 4.79
C PHE A 111 2.18 -6.57 3.63
N LEU A 112 2.28 -5.76 2.57
CA LEU A 112 3.28 -5.94 1.53
C LEU A 112 4.53 -5.10 1.83
N ILE A 113 5.64 -5.46 1.20
CA ILE A 113 6.89 -4.69 1.23
C ILE A 113 7.39 -4.45 -0.19
N ASP A 114 7.63 -3.17 -0.51
CA ASP A 114 8.16 -2.79 -1.81
C ASP A 114 9.70 -2.95 -1.89
N PRO A 115 10.33 -2.81 -3.08
CA PRO A 115 11.77 -2.98 -3.24
C PRO A 115 12.63 -2.02 -2.39
N ALA A 116 12.04 -0.92 -1.94
CA ALA A 116 12.66 0.12 -1.13
C ALA A 116 12.27 0.03 0.36
N ASN A 117 11.75 -1.13 0.79
CA ASN A 117 11.33 -1.44 2.16
C ASN A 117 10.19 -0.56 2.69
N ASN A 118 9.43 0.11 1.82
CA ASN A 118 8.20 0.76 2.23
C ASN A 118 7.14 -0.32 2.54
N LEU A 119 6.42 -0.13 3.64
CA LEU A 119 5.39 -1.06 4.08
C LEU A 119 4.01 -0.60 3.62
N LEU A 120 3.30 -1.48 2.92
CA LEU A 120 1.95 -1.23 2.43
C LEU A 120 0.95 -2.06 3.26
N GLU A 121 0.10 -1.40 4.05
CA GLU A 121 -0.96 -2.04 4.85
C GLU A 121 -2.30 -1.96 4.14
N PHE A 122 -2.94 -3.11 3.96
CA PHE A 122 -4.31 -3.20 3.46
C PHE A 122 -5.22 -3.69 4.58
N LYS A 123 -6.40 -3.08 4.72
CA LYS A 123 -7.30 -3.35 5.85
C LYS A 123 -8.76 -3.47 5.43
N TYR A 124 -9.50 -4.23 6.23
CA TYR A 124 -10.95 -4.25 6.23
C TYR A 124 -11.44 -4.32 7.68
N TYR A 125 -12.29 -3.37 8.09
CA TYR A 125 -12.91 -3.34 9.42
C TYR A 125 -14.29 -3.99 9.35
N HIS A 126 -14.60 -4.85 10.31
CA HIS A 126 -15.93 -5.46 10.39
C HIS A 126 -17.03 -4.43 10.69
N ASP A 127 -16.71 -3.42 11.50
CA ASP A 127 -17.52 -2.23 11.71
C ASP A 127 -16.92 -1.07 10.91
N SER A 128 -17.59 -0.68 9.83
CA SER A 128 -17.11 0.38 8.93
C SER A 128 -16.99 1.76 9.60
N SER A 129 -17.68 1.97 10.74
CA SER A 129 -17.54 3.21 11.51
C SER A 129 -16.18 3.34 12.19
N MET A 130 -15.43 2.25 12.35
CA MET A 130 -14.09 2.19 12.96
C MET A 130 -12.95 2.38 11.94
N ALA A 131 -13.25 2.62 10.67
CA ALA A 131 -12.23 2.89 9.65
C ALA A 131 -11.49 4.24 9.85
N TYR A 132 -11.94 5.08 10.78
CA TYR A 132 -11.42 6.44 11.05
C TYR A 132 -11.11 6.68 12.53
#